data_AF-A0AAW3QYF1-F1
#
_entry.id   AF-A0AAW3QYF1-F1
#
_cell.length_a   1.000
_cell.length_b   1.000
_cell.length_c   1.000
_cell.angle_alpha   90.00
_cell.angle_beta   90.00
_cell.angle_gamma   90.00
#
_symmetry.space_group_name_H-M   'P 1'
#
loop_
_entity.id
_entity.type
_entity.pdbx_description
1 polymer ?
#
loop_
_entity_poly.entity_id
_entity_poly.type
_entity_poly.pdbx_seq_one_letter_code
_entity_poly.pdbx_strand_id
1 'polypeptide(L)'
;MIVPALTSVFVRDLCLFGYHGVLPEETRIGQRFVVDIEIRADLSGAIAGDDYEQAVCYGTLCDIASDIVTGKPLQLIETVAGRIAEAVLARLERVEWVRVEVRKPSAPVPYVVSGTAVGVEQARVHDVAFSLGSNLGEREAVLAAAVDRLSGVDGLEIVQVSSLYDSAPWGAVEQPAFVNICATGRTTLEPHTLLRMCKAIEAELGRVPGVRWGARAVDIDVLYYGTREVRDRVLTLPHACLFERAFVLEPLAEIDPDHVIGGRRVRDALAVLPRSPGDVTRRVPDGTGRRGIEEPEPA
;
A
#
# COMPACT_ATOMS: atom_id res chain seq x y z
N MET A 1 -16.89 6.15 -17.75
CA MET A 1 -15.97 5.02 -17.86
C MET A 1 -15.99 4.33 -16.52
N ILE A 2 -16.55 3.12 -16.46
CA ILE A 2 -16.45 2.26 -15.29
C ILE A 2 -14.98 1.83 -15.28
N VAL A 3 -14.23 2.14 -14.22
CA VAL A 3 -12.89 1.57 -14.04
C VAL A 3 -13.11 0.07 -13.94
N PRO A 4 -12.54 -0.76 -14.83
CA PRO A 4 -12.65 -2.19 -14.62
C PRO A 4 -11.96 -2.51 -13.30
N ALA A 5 -12.70 -3.19 -12.41
CA ALA A 5 -12.07 -3.90 -11.31
C ALA A 5 -10.98 -4.83 -11.87
N LEU A 6 -9.98 -5.18 -11.06
CA LEU A 6 -8.97 -6.15 -11.47
C LEU A 6 -9.62 -7.38 -12.12
N THR A 7 -9.06 -7.81 -13.25
CA THR A 7 -9.59 -8.96 -14.00
C THR A 7 -9.01 -10.24 -13.44
N SER A 8 -9.87 -11.22 -13.19
CA SER A 8 -9.45 -12.54 -12.74
C SER A 8 -9.02 -13.44 -13.91
N VAL A 9 -7.88 -14.12 -13.75
CA VAL A 9 -7.43 -15.19 -14.66
C VAL A 9 -7.21 -16.46 -13.86
N PHE A 10 -7.60 -17.59 -14.44
CA PHE A 10 -7.59 -18.89 -13.77
C PHE A 10 -6.78 -19.92 -14.56
N VAL A 11 -5.93 -20.64 -13.85
CA VAL A 11 -5.36 -21.94 -14.26
C VAL A 11 -5.91 -22.97 -13.29
N ARG A 12 -6.54 -24.03 -13.82
CA ARG A 12 -7.16 -25.09 -13.02
C ARG A 12 -6.56 -26.44 -13.39
N ASP A 13 -6.40 -27.28 -12.39
CA ASP A 13 -6.00 -28.67 -12.50
C ASP A 13 -4.67 -28.89 -13.25
N LEU A 14 -3.71 -27.97 -13.08
CA LEU A 14 -2.37 -28.12 -13.67
C LEU A 14 -1.64 -29.28 -12.96
N CYS A 15 -1.52 -30.42 -13.65
CA CYS A 15 -0.90 -31.61 -13.10
C CYS A 15 0.61 -31.63 -13.39
N LEU A 16 1.41 -31.67 -12.33
CA LEU A 16 2.87 -31.62 -12.38
C LEU A 16 3.46 -32.77 -11.55
N PHE A 17 4.62 -33.28 -11.93
CA PHE A 17 5.33 -34.30 -11.16
C PHE A 17 6.48 -33.67 -10.39
N GLY A 18 6.59 -33.96 -9.09
CA GLY A 18 7.61 -33.38 -8.23
C GLY A 18 8.00 -34.32 -7.09
N TYR A 19 8.95 -33.88 -6.29
CA TYR A 19 9.59 -34.68 -5.25
C TYR A 19 9.42 -34.06 -3.86
N HIS A 20 8.31 -33.34 -3.62
CA HIS A 20 8.08 -32.66 -2.35
C HIS A 20 7.44 -33.57 -1.30
N GLY A 21 7.92 -33.47 -0.07
CA GLY A 21 7.43 -34.25 1.06
C GLY A 21 8.46 -34.34 2.17
N VAL A 22 7.99 -34.78 3.34
CA VAL A 22 8.82 -34.97 4.53
C VAL A 22 9.39 -36.38 4.55
N LEU A 23 8.65 -37.37 4.02
CA LEU A 23 9.09 -38.76 4.07
C LEU A 23 10.18 -39.02 3.01
N PRO A 24 11.22 -39.81 3.34
CA PRO A 24 12.27 -40.18 2.38
C PRO A 24 11.72 -40.79 1.09
N GLU A 25 10.65 -41.57 1.18
CA GLU A 25 9.99 -42.19 0.03
C GLU A 25 9.40 -41.15 -0.92
N GLU A 26 8.83 -40.06 -0.41
CA GLU A 26 8.22 -39.00 -1.21
C GLU A 26 9.27 -38.27 -2.04
N THR A 27 10.44 -37.99 -1.46
CA THR A 27 11.54 -37.31 -2.15
C THR A 27 12.32 -38.23 -3.09
N ARG A 28 12.24 -39.56 -2.91
CA ARG A 28 12.91 -40.56 -3.75
C ARG A 28 12.06 -41.03 -4.93
N ILE A 29 10.77 -41.29 -4.70
CA ILE A 29 9.84 -41.80 -5.71
C ILE A 29 9.20 -40.64 -6.48
N GLY A 30 8.88 -39.54 -5.78
CA GLY A 30 8.09 -38.46 -6.32
C GLY A 30 6.60 -38.80 -6.42
N GLN A 31 5.80 -37.79 -6.72
CA GLN A 31 4.36 -37.94 -6.91
C GLN A 31 3.80 -36.79 -7.77
N ARG A 32 2.53 -36.92 -8.15
CA ARG A 32 1.80 -35.85 -8.81
C ARG A 32 1.33 -34.81 -7.79
N PHE A 33 1.44 -33.55 -8.19
CA PHE A 33 0.82 -32.40 -7.57
C PHE A 33 -0.18 -31.80 -8.57
N VAL A 34 -1.26 -31.24 -8.06
CA VAL A 34 -2.23 -30.52 -8.88
C VAL A 34 -2.29 -29.09 -8.39
N VAL A 35 -2.04 -28.13 -9.28
CA VAL A 35 -1.95 -26.71 -8.95
C VAL A 35 -3.11 -25.95 -9.59
N ASP A 36 -3.82 -25.18 -8.78
CA ASP A 36 -4.71 -24.12 -9.26
C ASP A 36 -4.07 -22.77 -8.98
N ILE A 37 -4.17 -21.86 -9.94
CA ILE A 37 -3.73 -20.47 -9.80
C ILE A 37 -4.89 -19.57 -10.19
N GLU A 38 -5.25 -18.68 -9.29
CA GLU A 38 -6.13 -17.55 -9.57
C GLU A 38 -5.32 -16.27 -9.38
N ILE A 39 -5.30 -15.39 -10.36
CA ILE A 39 -4.71 -14.05 -10.24
C ILE A 39 -5.78 -12.99 -10.43
N ARG A 40 -5.54 -11.81 -9.86
CA ARG A 40 -6.23 -10.57 -10.21
C ARG A 40 -5.19 -9.59 -10.73
N ALA A 41 -5.42 -9.08 -11.94
CA ALA A 41 -4.46 -8.22 -12.64
C ALA A 41 -5.14 -7.03 -13.31
N ASP A 42 -4.37 -5.95 -13.51
CA ASP A 42 -4.81 -4.83 -14.33
C ASP A 42 -4.63 -5.17 -15.82
N LEU A 43 -5.74 -5.59 -16.43
CA LEU A 43 -5.84 -5.92 -17.86
C LEU A 43 -6.65 -4.88 -18.64
N SER A 44 -6.85 -3.69 -18.07
CA SER A 44 -7.66 -2.63 -18.70
C SER A 44 -7.17 -2.27 -20.11
N GLY A 45 -5.84 -2.13 -20.27
CA GLY A 45 -5.19 -1.87 -21.55
C GLY A 45 -5.36 -3.00 -22.57
N ALA A 46 -5.19 -4.26 -22.13
CA ALA A 46 -5.39 -5.43 -22.98
C ALA A 46 -6.84 -5.53 -23.48
N ILE A 47 -7.82 -5.29 -22.59
CA ILE A 47 -9.24 -5.34 -22.94
C ILE A 47 -9.65 -4.20 -23.86
N ALA A 48 -9.14 -2.99 -23.62
CA ALA A 48 -9.49 -1.83 -24.43
C ALA A 48 -8.85 -1.88 -25.84
N GLY A 49 -7.63 -2.42 -25.92
CA GLY A 49 -6.85 -2.47 -27.15
C GLY A 49 -6.90 -3.80 -27.91
N ASP A 50 -7.50 -4.85 -27.33
CA ASP A 50 -7.36 -6.24 -27.80
C ASP A 50 -5.88 -6.61 -28.03
N ASP A 51 -5.04 -6.28 -27.04
CA ASP A 51 -3.57 -6.35 -27.14
C ASP A 51 -2.99 -7.45 -26.24
N TYR A 52 -2.42 -8.46 -26.88
CA TYR A 52 -1.79 -9.60 -26.21
C TYR A 52 -0.56 -9.18 -25.36
N GLU A 53 0.22 -8.18 -25.79
CA GLU A 53 1.42 -7.74 -25.05
C GLU A 53 1.05 -7.10 -23.70
N GLN A 54 -0.20 -6.67 -23.55
CA GLN A 54 -0.72 -6.11 -22.30
C GLN A 54 -1.50 -7.13 -21.46
N ALA A 55 -1.69 -8.35 -21.95
CA ALA A 55 -2.36 -9.42 -21.23
C ALA A 55 -1.38 -10.13 -20.26
N VAL A 56 -1.94 -10.90 -19.32
CA VAL A 56 -1.15 -11.87 -18.55
C VAL A 56 -1.30 -13.24 -19.21
N CYS A 57 -0.19 -13.79 -19.71
CA CYS A 57 -0.16 -15.10 -20.34
C CYS A 57 -0.33 -16.21 -19.29
N TYR A 58 -1.40 -17.00 -19.41
CA TYR A 58 -1.61 -18.19 -18.57
C TYR A 58 -0.54 -19.27 -18.77
N GLY A 59 0.10 -19.32 -19.95
CA GLY A 59 1.25 -20.19 -20.19
C GLY A 59 2.41 -19.88 -19.25
N THR A 60 2.70 -18.59 -19.04
CA THR A 60 3.72 -18.15 -18.09
C THR A 60 3.37 -18.52 -16.64
N LEU A 61 2.09 -18.49 -16.27
CA LEU A 61 1.65 -18.98 -14.95
C LEU A 61 1.93 -20.49 -14.79
N CYS A 62 1.65 -21.28 -15.83
CA CYS A 62 1.98 -22.71 -15.86
C CYS A 62 3.48 -22.95 -15.78
N ASP A 63 4.29 -22.18 -16.52
CA ASP A 63 5.75 -22.30 -16.51
C ASP A 63 6.32 -22.00 -15.13
N ILE A 64 5.87 -20.93 -14.47
CA ILE A 64 6.27 -20.60 -13.10
C ILE A 64 5.96 -21.75 -12.12
N ALA A 65 4.75 -22.31 -12.20
CA ALA A 65 4.36 -23.43 -11.36
C ALA A 65 5.20 -24.68 -11.65
N SER A 66 5.42 -24.98 -12.94
CA SER A 66 6.23 -26.10 -13.40
C SER A 66 7.67 -26.01 -12.88
N ASP A 67 8.32 -24.85 -13.04
CA ASP A 67 9.68 -24.61 -12.55
C ASP A 67 9.83 -24.93 -11.06
N ILE A 68 8.83 -24.53 -10.26
CA ILE A 68 8.89 -24.66 -8.80
C ILE A 68 8.56 -26.09 -8.36
N VAL A 69 7.56 -26.73 -8.96
CA VAL A 69 7.13 -28.09 -8.61
C VAL A 69 8.13 -29.15 -9.09
N THR A 70 8.74 -28.96 -10.26
CA THR A 70 9.73 -29.88 -10.82
C THR A 70 11.15 -29.61 -10.30
N GLY A 71 11.34 -28.48 -9.62
CA GLY A 71 12.61 -28.03 -9.07
C GLY A 71 13.06 -28.80 -7.82
N LYS A 72 13.89 -28.13 -7.00
CA LYS A 72 14.49 -28.75 -5.81
C LYS A 72 13.40 -29.26 -4.85
N PRO A 73 13.51 -30.49 -4.33
CA PRO A 73 12.62 -31.00 -3.29
C PRO A 73 12.46 -30.03 -2.12
N LEU A 74 11.21 -29.90 -1.67
CA LEU A 74 10.81 -29.11 -0.52
C LEU A 74 10.05 -30.02 0.42
N GLN A 75 10.09 -29.72 1.72
CA GLN A 75 9.41 -30.54 2.71
C GLN A 75 7.89 -30.27 2.73
N LEU A 76 7.49 -29.03 2.46
CA LEU A 76 6.13 -28.51 2.66
C LEU A 76 5.50 -28.07 1.33
N ILE A 77 4.24 -28.43 1.13
CA ILE A 77 3.46 -27.95 -0.04
C ILE A 77 3.01 -26.50 0.14
N GLU A 78 2.96 -26.02 1.39
CA GLU A 78 2.83 -24.62 1.79
C GLU A 78 3.96 -23.78 1.17
N THR A 79 5.20 -24.27 1.25
CA THR A 79 6.36 -23.59 0.66
C THR A 79 6.30 -23.62 -0.86
N VAL A 80 5.80 -24.70 -1.46
CA VAL A 80 5.58 -24.77 -2.92
C VAL A 80 4.55 -23.71 -3.33
N ALA A 81 3.38 -23.69 -2.71
CA ALA A 81 2.32 -22.71 -2.99
C ALA A 81 2.81 -21.26 -2.81
N GLY A 82 3.49 -20.98 -1.69
CA GLY A 82 4.02 -19.66 -1.39
C GLY A 82 5.07 -19.18 -2.39
N ARG A 83 5.97 -20.07 -2.84
CA ARG A 83 6.98 -19.72 -3.86
C ARG A 83 6.36 -19.46 -5.22
N ILE A 84 5.31 -20.19 -5.59
CA ILE A 84 4.58 -19.94 -6.84
C ILE A 84 3.94 -18.55 -6.75
N ALA A 85 3.24 -18.23 -5.66
CA ALA A 85 2.62 -16.93 -5.43
C ALA A 85 3.66 -15.78 -5.51
N GLU A 86 4.78 -15.93 -4.80
CA GLU A 86 5.88 -14.96 -4.79
C GLU A 86 6.46 -14.77 -6.20
N ALA A 87 6.74 -15.86 -6.92
CA ALA A 87 7.29 -15.80 -8.27
C ALA A 87 6.32 -15.17 -9.27
N VAL A 88 5.02 -15.42 -9.14
CA VAL A 88 3.97 -14.76 -9.94
C VAL A 88 4.00 -13.25 -9.73
N LEU A 89 3.96 -12.78 -8.47
CA LEU A 89 3.99 -11.35 -8.16
C LEU A 89 5.32 -10.69 -8.56
N ALA A 90 6.44 -11.40 -8.43
CA ALA A 90 7.76 -10.86 -8.79
C ALA A 90 7.97 -10.74 -10.31
N ARG A 91 7.50 -11.71 -11.10
CA ARG A 91 7.74 -11.75 -12.55
C ARG A 91 6.67 -11.04 -13.37
N LEU A 92 5.46 -10.88 -12.82
CA LEU A 92 4.30 -10.35 -13.55
C LEU A 92 3.80 -9.07 -12.87
N GLU A 93 4.34 -7.93 -13.29
CA GLU A 93 4.08 -6.61 -12.68
C GLU A 93 2.59 -6.22 -12.66
N ARG A 94 1.81 -6.67 -13.65
CA ARG A 94 0.37 -6.40 -13.76
C ARG A 94 -0.48 -7.14 -12.72
N VAL A 95 0.06 -8.20 -12.11
CA VAL A 95 -0.64 -9.00 -11.10
C VAL A 95 -0.59 -8.27 -9.76
N GLU A 96 -1.76 -8.05 -9.17
CA GLU A 96 -1.93 -7.36 -7.88
C GLU A 96 -2.28 -8.32 -6.75
N TRP A 97 -2.85 -9.48 -7.09
CA TRP A 97 -3.16 -10.52 -6.12
C TRP A 97 -3.11 -11.88 -6.78
N VAL A 98 -2.71 -12.90 -6.02
CA VAL A 98 -2.65 -14.28 -6.45
C VAL A 98 -3.12 -15.20 -5.33
N ARG A 99 -3.88 -16.22 -5.70
CA ARG A 99 -4.17 -17.40 -4.90
C ARG A 99 -3.61 -18.62 -5.61
N VAL A 100 -2.80 -19.39 -4.89
CA VAL A 100 -2.27 -20.66 -5.36
C VAL A 100 -2.78 -21.76 -4.45
N GLU A 101 -3.42 -22.77 -5.03
CA GLU A 101 -3.77 -23.99 -4.33
C GLU A 101 -2.92 -25.14 -4.85
N VAL A 102 -2.21 -25.83 -3.96
CA VAL A 102 -1.44 -27.03 -4.28
C VAL A 102 -2.09 -28.22 -3.61
N ARG A 103 -2.60 -29.14 -4.44
CA ARG A 103 -3.18 -30.41 -4.01
C ARG A 103 -2.16 -31.54 -4.10
N LYS A 104 -2.24 -32.46 -3.14
CA LYS A 104 -1.41 -33.66 -3.05
C LYS A 104 -2.30 -34.90 -3.04
N PRO A 105 -2.72 -35.40 -4.23
CA PRO A 105 -3.68 -36.52 -4.33
C PRO A 105 -3.18 -37.82 -3.71
N SER A 106 -1.86 -38.02 -3.66
CA SER A 106 -1.22 -39.22 -3.12
C SER A 106 -0.61 -38.99 -1.73
N ALA A 107 -1.13 -38.00 -0.97
CA ALA A 107 -0.67 -37.74 0.39
C ALA A 107 -0.81 -39.00 1.28
N PRO A 108 0.22 -39.37 2.05
CA PRO A 108 0.24 -40.58 2.86
C PRO A 108 -0.59 -40.41 4.15
N VAL A 109 -1.90 -40.24 4.01
CA VAL A 109 -2.85 -40.06 5.13
C VAL A 109 -3.60 -41.38 5.36
N PRO A 110 -3.60 -41.95 6.59
CA PRO A 110 -4.23 -43.23 6.89
C PRO A 110 -5.77 -43.15 7.06
N TYR A 111 -6.41 -42.19 6.38
CA TYR A 111 -7.85 -41.94 6.43
C TYR A 111 -8.41 -41.76 5.02
N VAL A 112 -9.70 -42.04 4.85
CA VAL A 112 -10.39 -41.82 3.57
C VAL A 112 -10.73 -40.33 3.44
N VAL A 113 -10.02 -39.64 2.56
CA VAL A 113 -10.27 -38.25 2.19
C VAL A 113 -10.39 -38.14 0.67
N SER A 114 -11.18 -37.19 0.17
CA SER A 114 -11.30 -36.93 -1.28
C SER A 114 -10.07 -36.23 -1.85
N GLY A 115 -9.29 -35.54 -1.02
CA GLY A 115 -8.04 -34.89 -1.38
C GLY A 115 -7.49 -34.07 -0.22
N THR A 116 -6.22 -33.69 -0.35
CA THR A 116 -5.55 -32.75 0.57
C THR A 116 -4.97 -31.60 -0.24
N ALA A 117 -5.07 -30.39 0.30
CA ALA A 117 -4.71 -29.16 -0.40
C ALA A 117 -4.20 -28.11 0.58
N VAL A 118 -3.31 -27.26 0.11
CA VAL A 118 -2.95 -26.01 0.78
C VAL A 118 -3.21 -24.86 -0.19
N GLY A 119 -3.90 -23.83 0.30
CA GLY A 119 -4.11 -22.57 -0.39
C GLY A 119 -3.28 -21.45 0.24
N VAL A 120 -2.59 -20.66 -0.58
CA VAL A 120 -1.91 -19.42 -0.17
C VAL A 120 -2.48 -18.27 -0.99
N GLU A 121 -2.77 -17.16 -0.32
CA GLU A 121 -3.15 -15.90 -0.96
C GLU A 121 -2.09 -14.85 -0.66
N GLN A 122 -1.71 -14.07 -1.67
CA GLN A 122 -0.77 -12.96 -1.53
C GLN A 122 -1.23 -11.79 -2.39
N ALA A 123 -1.01 -10.58 -1.89
CA ALA A 123 -1.24 -9.33 -2.60
C ALA A 123 0.07 -8.58 -2.79
N ARG A 124 0.18 -7.80 -3.87
CA ARG A 124 1.27 -6.87 -4.05
C ARG A 124 1.19 -5.79 -2.98
N VAL A 125 2.33 -5.51 -2.35
CA VAL A 125 2.46 -4.42 -1.38
C VAL A 125 3.04 -3.21 -2.11
N HIS A 126 2.43 -2.05 -1.91
CA HIS A 126 2.88 -0.78 -2.45
C HIS A 126 3.21 0.19 -1.34
N ASP A 127 4.29 0.95 -1.51
CA ASP A 127 4.55 2.10 -0.65
C ASP A 127 3.52 3.19 -0.93
N VAL A 128 3.09 3.90 0.09
CA VAL A 128 2.10 4.98 -0.01
C VAL A 128 2.51 6.12 0.92
N ALA A 129 2.17 7.35 0.54
CA ALA A 129 2.22 8.47 1.48
C ALA A 129 0.92 9.24 1.50
N PHE A 130 0.65 9.85 2.65
CA PHE A 130 -0.51 10.68 2.92
C PHE A 130 -0.05 12.04 3.41
N SER A 131 -0.66 13.11 2.91
CA SER A 131 -0.60 14.43 3.53
C SER A 131 -1.88 14.62 4.34
N LEU A 132 -1.73 15.01 5.60
CA LEU A 132 -2.86 15.32 6.46
C LEU A 132 -2.79 16.77 6.93
N GLY A 133 -3.93 17.47 6.90
CA GLY A 133 -4.01 18.88 7.28
C GLY A 133 -5.28 19.22 8.05
N SER A 134 -5.16 20.09 9.07
CA SER A 134 -6.30 20.56 9.87
C SER A 134 -6.16 22.04 10.20
N ASN A 135 -7.26 22.81 10.09
CA ASN A 135 -7.29 24.22 10.50
C ASN A 135 -8.50 24.62 11.36
N LEU A 136 -9.28 23.65 11.87
CA LEU A 136 -10.41 23.90 12.76
C LEU A 136 -10.30 23.08 14.04
N GLY A 137 -10.71 23.67 15.17
CA GLY A 137 -10.80 22.99 16.47
C GLY A 137 -9.43 22.53 17.02
N GLU A 138 -9.44 21.37 17.67
CA GLU A 138 -8.27 20.73 18.27
C GLU A 138 -7.40 20.03 17.19
N ARG A 139 -6.77 20.84 16.34
CA ARG A 139 -6.07 20.42 15.10
C ARG A 139 -5.12 19.23 15.30
N GLU A 140 -4.30 19.26 16.34
CA GLU A 140 -3.32 18.21 16.64
C GLU A 140 -3.98 16.90 17.05
N ALA A 141 -4.99 16.96 17.92
CA ALA A 141 -5.74 15.79 18.35
C ALA A 141 -6.50 15.15 17.18
N VAL A 142 -7.04 15.96 16.26
CA VAL A 142 -7.70 15.47 15.04
C VAL A 142 -6.71 14.78 14.10
N LEU A 143 -5.52 15.34 13.91
CA LEU A 143 -4.48 14.71 13.07
C LEU A 143 -3.97 13.40 13.68
N ALA A 144 -3.78 13.35 15.01
CA ALA A 144 -3.42 12.11 15.70
C ALA A 144 -4.52 11.04 15.54
N ALA A 145 -5.79 11.43 15.73
CA ALA A 145 -6.91 10.52 15.51
C ALA A 145 -7.00 10.04 14.06
N ALA A 146 -6.69 10.88 13.07
CA ALA A 146 -6.66 10.46 11.67
C ALA A 146 -5.58 9.41 11.39
N VAL A 147 -4.38 9.57 11.96
CA VAL A 147 -3.31 8.56 11.88
C VAL A 147 -3.71 7.26 12.57
N ASP A 148 -4.33 7.34 13.75
CA ASP A 148 -4.81 6.16 14.48
C ASP A 148 -5.85 5.38 13.67
N ARG A 149 -6.78 6.09 13.01
CA ARG A 149 -7.77 5.48 12.11
C ARG A 149 -7.13 4.84 10.90
N LEU A 150 -6.17 5.51 10.25
CA LEU A 150 -5.40 4.94 9.13
C LEU A 150 -4.65 3.67 9.55
N SER A 151 -4.04 3.69 10.73
CA SER A 151 -3.27 2.55 11.27
C SER A 151 -4.15 1.36 11.66
N GLY A 152 -5.46 1.57 11.86
CA GLY A 152 -6.44 0.53 12.12
C GLY A 152 -7.08 -0.08 10.87
N VAL A 153 -6.67 0.32 9.66
CA VAL A 153 -7.24 -0.19 8.41
C VAL A 153 -6.54 -1.49 8.00
N ASP A 154 -7.32 -2.56 7.83
CA ASP A 154 -6.82 -3.82 7.28
C ASP A 154 -6.23 -3.62 5.87
N GLY A 155 -5.00 -4.09 5.66
CA GLY A 155 -4.29 -3.93 4.39
C GLY A 155 -3.57 -2.57 4.25
N LEU A 156 -3.50 -1.75 5.30
CA LEU A 156 -2.67 -0.55 5.37
C LEU A 156 -1.83 -0.57 6.65
N GLU A 157 -0.54 -0.33 6.50
CA GLU A 157 0.40 -0.20 7.62
C GLU A 157 1.04 1.19 7.53
N ILE A 158 0.88 2.01 8.57
CA ILE A 158 1.61 3.27 8.70
C ILE A 158 3.00 2.97 9.27
N VAL A 159 4.03 3.41 8.55
CA VAL A 159 5.43 3.12 8.85
C VAL A 159 6.09 4.30 9.57
N GLN A 160 5.87 5.54 9.10
CA GLN A 160 6.38 6.75 9.74
C GLN A 160 5.37 7.89 9.67
N VAL A 161 5.49 8.81 10.62
CA VAL A 161 4.74 10.07 10.65
C VAL A 161 5.73 11.20 10.92
N SER A 162 5.61 12.29 10.19
CA SER A 162 6.46 13.48 10.34
C SER A 162 6.19 14.23 11.65
N SER A 163 6.99 15.24 11.92
CA SER A 163 6.62 16.28 12.90
C SER A 163 5.40 17.07 12.43
N LEU A 164 4.85 17.90 13.33
CA LEU A 164 3.81 18.88 13.01
C LEU A 164 4.43 20.10 12.33
N TYR A 165 3.74 20.64 11.32
CA TYR A 165 4.15 21.84 10.60
C TYR A 165 3.01 22.86 10.53
N ASP A 166 3.27 24.09 10.95
CA ASP A 166 2.37 25.22 10.72
C ASP A 166 2.54 25.75 9.30
N SER A 167 1.45 26.07 8.63
CA SER A 167 1.47 26.79 7.35
C SER A 167 0.39 27.87 7.28
N ALA A 168 0.69 28.92 6.52
CA ALA A 168 -0.33 29.86 6.10
C ALA A 168 -1.44 29.12 5.30
N PRO A 169 -2.68 29.63 5.30
CA PRO A 169 -3.74 29.04 4.49
C PRO A 169 -3.42 29.17 3.00
N TRP A 170 -3.67 28.10 2.24
CA TRP A 170 -3.49 28.12 0.80
C TRP A 170 -4.74 28.66 0.09
N GLY A 171 -4.56 29.59 -0.84
CA GLY A 171 -5.63 30.21 -1.64
C GLY A 171 -6.08 31.59 -1.15
N ALA A 172 -7.03 32.21 -1.85
CA ALA A 172 -7.48 33.59 -1.61
C ALA A 172 -8.64 33.70 -0.61
N VAL A 173 -8.81 32.72 0.29
CA VAL A 173 -9.89 32.69 1.28
C VAL A 173 -9.30 32.94 2.66
N GLU A 174 -9.80 33.95 3.37
CA GLU A 174 -9.41 34.23 4.75
C GLU A 174 -9.87 33.09 5.67
N GLN A 175 -8.91 32.43 6.33
CA GLN A 175 -9.16 31.28 7.19
C GLN A 175 -7.99 31.06 8.18
N PRO A 176 -8.19 30.26 9.25
CA PRO A 176 -7.11 29.95 10.19
C PRO A 176 -5.95 29.20 9.53
N ALA A 177 -4.76 29.35 10.12
CA ALA A 177 -3.56 28.61 9.74
C ALA A 177 -3.73 27.09 9.92
N PHE A 178 -3.10 26.33 9.02
CA PHE A 178 -3.13 24.87 9.05
C PHE A 178 -2.01 24.31 9.92
N VAL A 179 -2.31 23.17 10.55
CA VAL A 179 -1.32 22.21 11.03
C VAL A 179 -1.30 21.04 10.05
N ASN A 180 -0.11 20.64 9.62
CA ASN A 180 0.09 19.60 8.63
C ASN A 180 1.06 18.53 9.14
N ILE A 181 0.85 17.30 8.71
CA ILE A 181 1.77 16.16 8.84
C ILE A 181 1.81 15.38 7.54
N CYS A 182 2.88 14.61 7.35
CA CYS A 182 2.94 13.55 6.34
C CYS A 182 3.07 12.20 7.04
N ALA A 183 2.46 11.17 6.48
CA ALA A 183 2.64 9.79 6.90
C ALA A 183 3.04 8.93 5.70
N THR A 184 4.02 8.05 5.88
CA THR A 184 4.37 7.01 4.90
C THR A 184 3.90 5.66 5.41
N GLY A 185 3.61 4.75 4.48
CA GLY A 185 3.08 3.44 4.80
C GLY A 185 3.24 2.44 3.67
N ARG A 186 2.72 1.24 3.92
CA ARG A 186 2.64 0.14 2.96
C ARG A 186 1.23 -0.37 2.87
N THR A 187 0.78 -0.75 1.68
CA THR A 187 -0.61 -1.16 1.49
C THR A 187 -0.79 -2.21 0.41
N THR A 188 -1.77 -3.09 0.62
CA THR A 188 -2.29 -4.05 -0.36
C THR A 188 -3.62 -3.62 -0.96
N LEU A 189 -4.15 -2.47 -0.53
CA LEU A 189 -5.42 -1.93 -1.00
C LEU A 189 -5.24 -1.24 -2.35
N GLU A 190 -6.25 -1.34 -3.22
CA GLU A 190 -6.26 -0.59 -4.48
C GLU A 190 -6.32 0.94 -4.23
N PRO A 191 -5.74 1.78 -5.12
CA PRO A 191 -5.71 3.24 -4.97
C PRO A 191 -7.09 3.88 -4.71
N HIS A 192 -8.13 3.43 -5.42
CA HIS A 192 -9.49 3.95 -5.21
C HIS A 192 -10.11 3.50 -3.90
N THR A 193 -9.73 2.33 -3.39
CA THR A 193 -10.14 1.85 -2.07
C THR A 193 -9.51 2.69 -0.98
N LEU A 194 -8.22 3.03 -1.12
CA LEU A 194 -7.55 3.98 -0.23
C LEU A 194 -8.22 5.35 -0.25
N LEU A 195 -8.50 5.92 -1.43
CA LEU A 195 -9.18 7.21 -1.53
C LEU A 195 -10.53 7.19 -0.80
N ARG A 196 -11.36 6.16 -1.02
CA ARG A 196 -12.67 6.03 -0.34
C ARG A 196 -12.50 5.94 1.17
N MET A 197 -11.51 5.18 1.64
CA MET A 197 -11.20 5.05 3.05
C MET A 197 -10.76 6.39 3.65
N CYS A 198 -9.87 7.14 2.99
CA CYS A 198 -9.46 8.48 3.45
C CYS A 198 -10.68 9.41 3.58
N LYS A 199 -11.60 9.39 2.61
CA LYS A 199 -12.83 10.19 2.65
C LYS A 199 -13.81 9.74 3.74
N ALA A 200 -13.86 8.46 4.07
CA ALA A 200 -14.63 7.97 5.21
C ALA A 200 -14.07 8.47 6.54
N ILE A 201 -12.76 8.37 6.76
CA ILE A 201 -12.08 8.88 7.96
C ILE A 201 -12.28 10.39 8.10
N GLU A 202 -12.16 11.15 7.00
CA GLU A 202 -12.43 12.59 6.99
C GLU A 202 -13.84 12.90 7.52
N ALA A 203 -14.85 12.19 7.02
CA ALA A 203 -16.24 12.39 7.43
C ALA A 203 -16.48 12.02 8.91
N GLU A 204 -15.88 10.92 9.37
CA GLU A 204 -15.95 10.48 10.77
C GLU A 204 -15.33 11.50 11.74
N LEU A 205 -14.26 12.17 11.31
CA LEU A 205 -13.56 13.21 12.09
C LEU A 205 -14.17 14.61 11.92
N GLY A 206 -15.38 14.70 11.37
CA GLY A 206 -16.16 15.94 11.35
C GLY A 206 -15.94 16.82 10.12
N ARG A 207 -15.37 16.29 9.03
CA ARG A 207 -15.38 17.01 7.75
C ARG A 207 -16.80 17.11 7.22
N VAL A 208 -17.23 18.35 6.98
CA VAL A 208 -18.52 18.65 6.35
C VAL A 208 -18.31 19.26 4.95
N PRO A 209 -19.24 19.07 4.00
CA PRO A 209 -19.19 19.78 2.72
C PRO A 209 -19.16 21.29 2.92
N GLY A 210 -18.34 22.00 2.14
CA GLY A 210 -18.14 23.43 2.29
C GLY A 210 -17.57 24.09 1.04
N VAL A 211 -17.16 25.36 1.18
CA VAL A 211 -16.53 26.14 0.10
C VAL A 211 -15.23 25.46 -0.35
N ARG A 212 -14.99 25.42 -1.66
CA ARG A 212 -13.73 24.91 -2.21
C ARG A 212 -12.55 25.67 -1.60
N TRP A 213 -11.58 24.93 -1.04
CA TRP A 213 -10.41 25.46 -0.32
C TRP A 213 -10.70 26.13 1.03
N GLY A 214 -11.92 26.02 1.56
CA GLY A 214 -12.26 26.53 2.88
C GLY A 214 -11.68 25.69 4.03
N ALA A 215 -11.95 26.20 5.22
CA ALA A 215 -11.53 25.59 6.48
C ALA A 215 -12.20 24.23 6.70
N ARG A 216 -11.47 23.31 7.31
CA ARG A 216 -11.89 21.92 7.49
C ARG A 216 -11.27 21.31 8.75
N ALA A 217 -12.03 20.39 9.35
CA ALA A 217 -11.58 19.62 10.51
C ALA A 217 -10.36 18.76 10.17
N VAL A 218 -10.39 18.07 9.03
CA VAL A 218 -9.25 17.29 8.50
C VAL A 218 -9.33 17.14 6.99
N ASP A 219 -8.17 17.13 6.34
CA ASP A 219 -7.90 16.74 4.95
C ASP A 219 -6.94 15.56 4.97
N ILE A 220 -7.19 14.54 4.16
CA ILE A 220 -6.31 13.41 3.94
C ILE A 220 -6.18 13.24 2.43
N ASP A 221 -5.00 13.56 1.91
CA ASP A 221 -4.63 13.43 0.50
C ASP A 221 -3.64 12.28 0.33
N VAL A 222 -3.94 11.35 -0.59
CA VAL A 222 -2.98 10.33 -1.03
C VAL A 222 -1.98 10.98 -1.97
N LEU A 223 -0.70 10.94 -1.63
CA LEU A 223 0.38 11.62 -2.32
C LEU A 223 0.94 10.80 -3.49
N TYR A 224 1.25 9.53 -3.24
CA TYR A 224 1.71 8.56 -4.24
C TYR A 224 1.28 7.15 -3.86
N TYR A 225 1.37 6.22 -4.80
CA TYR A 225 1.09 4.80 -4.62
C TYR A 225 2.09 3.99 -5.44
N GLY A 226 3.11 3.44 -4.79
CA GLY A 226 4.27 2.85 -5.43
C GLY A 226 4.79 3.73 -6.56
N THR A 227 4.98 3.13 -7.72
CA THR A 227 5.32 3.81 -8.97
C THR A 227 4.11 4.04 -9.90
N ARG A 228 2.89 3.77 -9.42
CA ARG A 228 1.69 3.80 -10.27
C ARG A 228 1.28 5.24 -10.58
N GLU A 229 0.96 5.45 -11.85
CA GLU A 229 0.24 6.63 -12.30
C GLU A 229 -1.26 6.31 -12.38
N VAL A 230 -2.07 7.13 -11.72
CA VAL A 230 -3.53 7.05 -11.80
C VAL A 230 -4.02 8.41 -12.27
N ARG A 231 -4.86 8.42 -13.31
CA ARG A 231 -5.45 9.66 -13.81
C ARG A 231 -6.87 9.42 -14.27
N ASP A 232 -7.81 9.71 -13.40
CA ASP A 232 -9.23 9.67 -13.71
C ASP A 232 -9.98 10.87 -13.11
N ARG A 233 -11.31 10.81 -13.09
CA ARG A 233 -12.17 11.91 -12.66
C ARG A 233 -12.12 12.19 -11.16
N VAL A 234 -11.73 11.20 -10.34
CA VAL A 234 -11.78 11.26 -8.87
C VAL A 234 -10.42 11.14 -8.22
N LEU A 235 -9.43 10.53 -8.89
CA LEU A 235 -8.09 10.31 -8.37
C LEU A 235 -7.02 10.71 -9.39
N THR A 236 -5.99 11.42 -8.92
CA THR A 236 -4.76 11.68 -9.66
C THR A 236 -3.57 11.33 -8.77
N LEU A 237 -2.77 10.34 -9.20
CA LEU A 237 -1.55 9.90 -8.54
C LEU A 237 -0.37 9.90 -9.53
N PRO A 238 0.81 10.38 -9.14
CA PRO A 238 1.07 11.17 -7.93
C PRO A 238 0.18 12.42 -7.83
N HIS A 239 -0.08 12.89 -6.61
CA HIS A 239 -0.99 14.02 -6.40
C HIS A 239 -0.52 15.25 -7.20
N ALA A 240 -1.43 15.83 -7.99
CA ALA A 240 -1.07 16.80 -9.04
C ALA A 240 -0.26 18.01 -8.54
N CYS A 241 -0.59 18.53 -7.34
CA CYS A 241 0.09 19.69 -6.74
C CYS A 241 1.12 19.30 -5.67
N LEU A 242 1.56 18.03 -5.58
CA LEU A 242 2.52 17.59 -4.57
C LEU A 242 3.80 18.43 -4.60
N PHE A 243 4.36 18.65 -5.80
CA PHE A 243 5.62 19.38 -5.99
C PHE A 243 5.49 20.90 -5.90
N GLU A 244 4.29 21.42 -5.67
CA GLU A 244 4.01 22.86 -5.59
C GLU A 244 3.79 23.32 -4.15
N ARG A 245 3.75 22.38 -3.19
CA ARG A 245 3.30 22.65 -1.82
C ARG A 245 4.41 22.39 -0.81
N ALA A 246 4.92 23.46 -0.20
CA ALA A 246 5.93 23.35 0.86
C ALA A 246 5.42 22.54 2.05
N PHE A 247 4.14 22.68 2.43
CA PHE A 247 3.55 21.98 3.57
C PHE A 247 3.34 20.48 3.32
N VAL A 248 3.57 20.01 2.09
CA VAL A 248 3.63 18.58 1.72
C VAL A 248 5.08 18.11 1.64
N LEU A 249 5.93 18.87 0.95
CA LEU A 249 7.33 18.48 0.72
C LEU A 249 8.21 18.58 1.97
N GLU A 250 8.01 19.56 2.85
CA GLU A 250 8.79 19.69 4.09
C GLU A 250 8.58 18.49 5.03
N PRO A 251 7.34 18.11 5.41
CA PRO A 251 7.14 16.95 6.27
C PRO A 251 7.50 15.62 5.58
N LEU A 252 7.32 15.50 4.25
CA LEU A 252 7.72 14.30 3.52
C LEU A 252 9.26 14.17 3.45
N ALA A 253 9.98 15.28 3.22
CA ALA A 253 11.45 15.29 3.22
C ALA A 253 12.05 14.97 4.59
N GLU A 254 11.34 15.24 5.68
CA GLU A 254 11.76 14.83 7.02
C GLU A 254 11.85 13.30 7.15
N ILE A 255 10.86 12.58 6.62
CA ILE A 255 10.69 11.14 6.86
C ILE A 255 11.19 10.25 5.72
N ASP A 256 11.10 10.71 4.48
CA ASP A 256 11.59 9.98 3.29
C ASP A 256 12.17 10.93 2.22
N PRO A 257 13.33 11.57 2.48
CA PRO A 257 13.93 12.55 1.57
C PRO A 257 14.48 11.97 0.26
N ASP A 258 14.71 10.66 0.21
CA ASP A 258 15.28 9.97 -0.96
C ASP A 258 14.23 9.32 -1.86
N HIS A 259 12.97 9.26 -1.44
CA HIS A 259 11.88 8.73 -2.26
C HIS A 259 11.83 9.42 -3.63
N VAL A 260 11.65 8.63 -4.68
CA VAL A 260 11.51 9.13 -6.05
C VAL A 260 10.05 9.08 -6.45
N ILE A 261 9.45 10.25 -6.66
CA ILE A 261 8.06 10.41 -7.10
C ILE A 261 8.10 11.01 -8.51
N GLY A 262 7.49 10.37 -9.50
CA GLY A 262 7.46 10.88 -10.88
C GLY A 262 8.85 11.24 -11.44
N GLY A 263 9.89 10.47 -11.07
CA GLY A 263 11.27 10.70 -11.50
C GLY A 263 12.05 11.78 -10.74
N ARG A 264 11.50 12.39 -9.68
CA ARG A 264 12.18 13.41 -8.87
C ARG A 264 12.31 12.95 -7.41
N ARG A 265 13.49 13.11 -6.82
CA ARG A 265 13.68 12.88 -5.37
C ARG A 265 12.96 13.96 -4.57
N VAL A 266 12.36 13.59 -3.45
CA VAL A 266 11.66 14.53 -2.55
C VAL A 266 12.55 15.70 -2.15
N ARG A 267 13.80 15.44 -1.70
CA ARG A 267 14.75 16.50 -1.32
C ARG A 267 15.08 17.47 -2.45
N ASP A 268 15.19 16.97 -3.68
CA ASP A 268 15.57 17.79 -4.85
C ASP A 268 14.39 18.66 -5.28
N ALA A 269 13.17 18.11 -5.21
CA ALA A 269 11.95 18.88 -5.41
C ALA A 269 11.80 19.99 -4.37
N LEU A 270 12.07 19.70 -3.09
CA LEU A 270 12.02 20.69 -2.02
C LEU A 270 13.05 21.81 -2.21
N ALA A 271 14.28 21.47 -2.59
CA ALA A 271 15.38 22.44 -2.75
C ALA A 271 15.11 23.51 -3.82
N VAL A 272 14.31 23.20 -4.83
CA VAL A 272 13.99 24.13 -5.94
C VAL A 272 12.60 24.75 -5.83
N LEU A 273 11.84 24.45 -4.77
CA LEU A 273 10.50 24.98 -4.57
C LEU A 273 10.56 26.48 -4.26
N PRO A 274 9.92 27.35 -5.06
CA PRO A 274 9.80 28.76 -4.73
C PRO A 274 8.95 28.94 -3.46
N ARG A 275 9.49 29.58 -2.42
CA ARG A 275 8.79 29.79 -1.15
C ARG A 275 9.18 31.10 -0.48
N SER A 276 8.25 31.65 0.30
CA SER A 276 8.52 32.80 1.16
C SER A 276 9.17 32.35 2.48
N PRO A 277 10.03 33.16 3.11
CA PRO A 277 10.48 32.89 4.47
C PRO A 277 9.28 32.74 5.42
N GLY A 278 9.24 31.65 6.19
CA GLY A 278 8.14 31.37 7.13
C GLY A 278 6.87 30.78 6.52
N ASP A 279 6.89 30.39 5.24
CA ASP A 279 5.76 29.74 4.56
C ASP A 279 5.28 28.47 5.29
N VAL A 280 6.24 27.67 5.76
CA VAL A 280 6.00 26.46 6.55
C VAL A 280 7.03 26.40 7.67
N THR A 281 6.58 26.16 8.90
CA THR A 281 7.45 26.10 10.08
C THR A 281 7.23 24.79 10.82
N ARG A 282 8.30 24.01 11.02
CA ARG A 282 8.27 22.81 11.86
C ARG A 282 8.04 23.22 13.31
N ARG A 283 7.04 22.61 13.96
CA ARG A 283 6.87 22.75 15.40
C ARG A 283 7.94 21.93 16.11
N VAL A 284 8.69 22.59 16.98
CA VAL A 284 9.59 21.90 17.90
C VAL A 284 8.73 21.41 19.08
N PRO A 285 8.81 20.13 19.49
CA PRO A 285 8.11 19.69 20.69
C PRO A 285 8.54 20.53 21.88
N ASP A 286 7.59 21.12 22.61
CA ASP A 286 7.90 21.88 23.82
C ASP A 286 8.59 20.95 24.83
N GLY A 287 9.89 21.18 25.06
CA GLY A 287 10.72 20.44 26.00
C GLY A 287 10.41 20.74 27.48
N THR A 288 9.14 20.95 27.86
CA THR A 288 8.75 21.37 29.22
C THR A 288 7.70 20.45 29.82
N GLY A 289 8.18 19.30 30.29
CA GLY A 289 7.48 18.37 31.18
C GLY A 289 8.25 18.05 32.44
N ARG A 290 9.11 18.96 32.95
CA ARG A 290 9.60 18.92 34.33
C ARG A 290 9.14 20.20 35.02
N ARG A 291 7.99 20.13 35.70
CA ARG A 291 7.68 21.08 36.77
C ARG A 291 8.80 20.96 37.80
N GLY A 292 9.63 21.99 37.92
CA GLY A 292 10.55 22.12 39.03
C GLY A 292 9.74 22.04 40.31
N ILE A 293 10.05 21.06 41.14
CA ILE A 293 9.63 21.05 42.53
C ILE A 293 10.55 22.10 43.18
N GLU A 294 9.98 23.24 43.58
CA GLU A 294 10.64 24.17 44.49
C GLU A 294 10.95 23.40 45.79
N GLU A 295 12.23 23.21 46.09
CA GLU A 295 12.68 22.81 47.42
C GLU A 295 12.45 23.99 48.37
N PRO A 296 11.84 23.79 49.56
CA PRO A 296 11.69 24.87 50.51
C PRO A 296 13.04 25.21 51.15
N GLU A 297 13.34 26.50 51.27
CA GLU A 297 14.51 27.01 51.97
C GLU A 297 14.55 26.53 53.43
N PRO A 298 15.72 26.16 53.96
CA PRO A 298 15.86 25.75 55.35
C PRO A 298 15.81 26.97 56.28
N ALA A 299 14.96 26.89 57.31
CA ALA A 299 14.98 27.75 58.49
C ALA A 299 15.88 27.16 59.58
#